data_AF-A0A7V9LUW0-F1
#
_entry.id   AF-A0A7V9LUW0-F1
#
_cell.length_a   1.000
_cell.length_b   1.000
_cell.length_c   1.000
_cell.angle_alpha   90.00
_cell.angle_beta   90.00
_cell.angle_gamma   90.00
#
_symmetry.space_group_name_H-M   'P 1'
#
loop_
_entity.id
_entity.type
_entity.pdbx_description
1 polymer ?
#
loop_
_entity_poly.entity_id
_entity_poly.type
_entity_poly.pdbx_seq_one_letter_code
_entity_poly.pdbx_strand_id
1 'polypeptide(L)' 'MELMAAGTWRNAGVLGPEAFDPVPFLDLLTAYGSPWHQRELG' A
#
# COMPACT_ATOMS: atom_id res chain seq x y z
N MET A 1 -4.36 1.46 -8.20
CA MET A 1 -4.20 2.76 -8.89
C MET A 1 -4.63 3.95 -8.03
N GLU A 2 -5.51 3.75 -7.04
CA GLU A 2 -6.05 4.83 -6.19
C GLU A 2 -4.99 5.64 -5.44
N LEU A 3 -3.97 4.99 -4.87
CA LEU A 3 -2.89 5.70 -4.14
C LEU A 3 -2.03 6.59 -5.05
N MET A 4 -1.83 6.19 -6.31
CA MET A 4 -1.13 7.02 -7.30
C MET A 4 -2.03 8.16 -7.79
N ALA A 5 -3.31 7.87 -8.04
CA ALA A 5 -4.29 8.87 -8.46
C ALA A 5 -4.53 9.95 -7.38
N ALA A 6 -4.51 9.56 -6.11
CA ALA A 6 -4.60 10.47 -4.96
C ALA A 6 -3.29 11.22 -4.67
N GLY A 7 -2.18 10.85 -5.30
CA GLY A 7 -0.86 11.45 -5.08
C GLY A 7 -0.16 11.00 -3.79
N THR A 8 -0.76 10.09 -3.00
CA THR A 8 -0.17 9.49 -1.81
C THR A 8 1.10 8.71 -2.16
N TRP A 9 1.06 7.93 -3.24
CA TRP A 9 2.23 7.30 -3.83
C TRP A 9 2.67 8.13 -5.03
N ARG A 10 3.73 8.92 -4.84
CA ARG A 10 4.30 9.78 -5.88
C ARG A 10 5.82 9.70 -5.87
N ASN A 11 6.42 9.42 -7.02
CA ASN A 11 7.85 9.58 -7.25
C ASN A 11 8.13 9.82 -8.75
N ALA A 12 9.35 10.24 -9.09
CA ALA A 12 9.79 10.36 -10.48
C ALA A 12 10.27 8.99 -11.00
N GLY A 13 9.84 8.61 -12.21
CA GLY A 13 10.21 7.34 -12.84
C GLY A 13 9.18 6.22 -12.66
N VAL A 14 9.51 5.02 -13.13
CA VAL A 14 8.66 3.81 -13.00
C VAL A 14 9.14 3.02 -11.80
N LEU A 15 8.42 3.13 -10.68
CA LEU A 15 8.68 2.37 -9.47
C LEU A 15 7.52 1.40 -9.21
N GLY A 16 7.86 0.20 -8.74
CA GLY A 16 6.87 -0.74 -8.24
C GLY A 16 6.32 -0.32 -6.86
N PRO A 17 5.20 -0.92 -6.42
CA PRO A 17 4.57 -0.63 -5.13
C PRO A 17 5.49 -0.88 -3.93
N GLU A 18 6.49 -1.77 -4.06
CA GLU A 18 7.49 -2.08 -3.03
C GLU A 18 8.40 -0.91 -2.66
N ALA A 19 8.46 0.13 -3.51
CA ALA A 19 9.25 1.33 -3.26
C ALA A 19 8.51 2.37 -2.38
N PHE A 20 7.27 2.11 -1.98
CA PHE A 20 6.43 3.04 -1.24
C PHE A 20 6.07 2.51 0.15
N ASP A 21 5.60 3.42 1.02
CA ASP A 21 5.04 3.04 2.31
C ASP A 21 3.86 2.07 2.10
N PRO A 22 3.90 0.86 2.69
CA PRO A 22 2.84 -0.12 2.53
C PRO A 22 1.55 0.24 3.28
N VAL A 23 1.60 1.08 4.32
CA VAL A 23 0.45 1.33 5.20
C VAL A 23 -0.80 1.82 4.46
N PRO A 24 -0.74 2.82 3.56
CA PRO A 24 -1.92 3.29 2.83
C PRO A 24 -2.57 2.20 1.96
N PHE A 25 -1.79 1.24 1.46
CA PHE A 25 -2.33 0.11 0.70
C PHE A 25 -3.02 -0.91 1.61
N LEU A 26 -2.40 -1.18 2.76
CA LEU A 26 -2.94 -2.07 3.78
C LEU A 26 -4.26 -1.54 4.38
N ASP A 27 -4.41 -0.23 4.52
CA ASP A 27 -5.67 0.40 4.92
C ASP A 27 -6.78 0.17 3.89
N LEU A 28 -6.47 0.26 2.59
CA LEU A 28 -7.42 -0.02 1.52
C LEU A 28 -7.90 -1.48 1.53
N LEU A 29 -7.02 -2.44 1.86
CA LEU A 29 -7.43 -3.84 1.99
C LEU A 29 -8.51 -4.00 3.06
N THR A 30 -8.33 -3.34 4.21
CA THR A 30 -9.33 -3.35 5.29
C THR A 30 -10.63 -2.67 4.84
N ALA A 31 -10.54 -1.51 4.19
CA ALA A 31 -11.69 -0.78 3.67
C ALA A 31 -12.49 -1.58 2.63
N TYR A 32 -11.82 -2.42 1.84
CA TYR A 32 -12.43 -3.33 0.86
C TYR A 32 -12.87 -4.68 1.43
N GLY A 33 -12.86 -4.86 2.75
CA GLY A 33 -13.32 -6.09 3.38
C GLY A 33 -12.34 -7.25 3.28
N SER A 34 -11.07 -6.99 2.97
CA SER A 34 -9.97 -7.94 2.94
C SER A 34 -8.98 -7.66 4.09
N PRO A 35 -9.33 -7.93 5.36
CA PRO A 35 -8.46 -7.63 6.48
C PRO A 35 -7.14 -8.42 6.41
N TRP A 36 -6.06 -7.82 6.92
CA TRP A 36 -4.72 -8.38 6.90
C TRP A 36 -4.09 -8.34 8.30
N HIS A 37 -3.09 -9.18 8.52
CA HIS A 37 -2.31 -9.21 9.76
C HIS A 37 -0.85 -9.60 9.48
N GLN A 38 0.08 -9.08 10.28
CA GLN A 38 1.48 -9.51 10.29
C GLN A 38 1.70 -10.53 11.41
N ARG A 39 2.51 -11.56 11.14
CA ARG A 39 2.93 -12.54 12.13
C ARG A 39 4.45 -12.57 12.20
N GLU A 40 4.99 -12.42 13.40
CA GLU A 40 6.41 -12.65 13.66
C GLU A 40 6.68 -14.17 13.73
N LEU A 41 7.73 -14.61 13.04
CA LEU A 41 8.24 -15.97 13.15
C LEU A 41 9.44 -15.93 14.09
N GLY A 42 9.32 -16.60 15.23
CA GLY A 42 10.42 -16.81 16.19
C GLY A 42 11.32 -17.97 15.84
#